data_AF-A0A7Y4WB67-F1
#
_entry.id   AF-A0A7Y4WB67-F1
#
_cell.length_a   1.000
_cell.length_b   1.000
_cell.length_c   1.000
_cell.angle_alpha   90.00
_cell.angle_beta   90.00
_cell.angle_gamma   90.00
#
_symmetry.space_group_name_H-M   'P 1'
#
loop_
_entity.id
_entity.type
_entity.pdbx_description
1 polymer ?
#
loop_
_entity_poly.entity_id
_entity_poly.type
_entity_poly.pdbx_seq_one_letter_code
_entity_poly.pdbx_strand_id
1 'polypeptide(L)' 'AYTIAQDESSCVVFGMPKEAIKLGGVDKILPLTEISAAIVTYISKL' A
#
# COMPACT_ATOMS: atom_id res chain seq x y z
N ALA A 1 -9.74 7.97 -4.96
CA ALA A 1 -9.35 6.56 -5.19
C ALA A 1 -8.71 6.06 -3.91
N TYR A 2 -8.85 4.78 -3.57
CA TYR A 2 -8.15 4.19 -2.42
C TYR A 2 -6.80 3.64 -2.87
N THR A 3 -5.74 4.08 -2.21
CA THR A 3 -4.35 3.89 -2.60
C THR A 3 -3.57 3.18 -1.49
N ILE A 4 -2.83 2.15 -1.88
CA ILE A 4 -2.08 1.31 -0.95
C ILE A 4 -0.61 1.33 -1.38
N ALA A 5 0.31 1.54 -0.43
CA ALA A 5 1.74 1.39 -0.64
C ALA A 5 2.28 0.18 0.14
N GLN A 6 3.27 -0.50 -0.43
CA GLN A 6 4.00 -1.56 0.27
C GLN A 6 4.91 -0.95 1.35
N ASP A 7 5.04 -1.60 2.49
CA ASP A 7 5.91 -1.17 3.59
C ASP A 7 7.41 -1.40 3.31
N GLU A 8 8.26 -0.75 4.11
CA GLU A 8 9.72 -0.88 3.98
C GLU A 8 10.21 -2.29 4.33
N SER A 9 9.57 -2.95 5.30
CA SER A 9 10.02 -4.24 5.84
C SER A 9 9.92 -5.40 4.84
N SER A 10 8.95 -5.33 3.92
CA SER A 10 8.72 -6.35 2.90
C SER A 10 9.24 -5.93 1.52
N CYS A 11 9.64 -4.68 1.34
CA CYS A 11 10.19 -4.18 0.09
C CYS A 11 11.65 -4.62 -0.11
N VAL A 12 12.00 -5.06 -1.32
CA VAL A 12 13.41 -5.23 -1.71
C VAL A 12 14.09 -3.87 -1.89
N VAL A 13 13.39 -2.91 -2.51
CA VAL A 13 13.83 -1.53 -2.66
C VAL A 13 12.67 -0.60 -2.32
N PHE A 14 12.75 0.08 -1.19
CA PHE A 14 11.72 1.02 -0.72
C PHE A 14 11.89 2.42 -1.35
N GLY A 15 11.86 2.47 -2.69
CA GLY A 15 11.98 3.70 -3.49
C GLY A 15 10.63 4.31 -3.86
N MET A 16 9.93 3.70 -4.81
CA MET A 16 8.62 4.20 -5.27
C MET A 16 7.57 4.30 -4.14
N PRO A 17 7.43 3.30 -3.25
CA PRO A 17 6.47 3.41 -2.14
C PRO A 17 6.78 4.61 -1.22
N LYS A 18 8.05 4.86 -0.93
CA LYS A 18 8.51 5.98 -0.09
C LYS A 18 8.12 7.34 -0.68
N GLU A 19 8.32 7.55 -1.97
CA GLU A 19 7.95 8.82 -2.61
C GLU A 19 6.44 9.02 -2.65
N ALA A 20 5.65 7.98 -2.91
CA ALA A 20 4.18 8.07 -2.85
C ALA A 20 3.69 8.46 -1.44
N ILE A 21 4.27 7.88 -0.39
CA ILE A 21 3.98 8.22 1.02
C ILE A 21 4.35 9.68 1.31
N LYS A 22 5.55 10.12 0.89
CA LYS A 22 6.04 11.49 1.09
C LYS A 22 5.16 12.53 0.42
N LEU A 23 4.56 12.20 -0.74
CA LEU A 23 3.62 13.05 -1.45
C LEU A 23 2.22 13.09 -0.80
N GLY A 24 1.97 12.30 0.25
CA GLY A 24 0.68 12.23 0.94
C GLY A 24 -0.41 11.51 0.12
N GLY A 25 -0.04 10.80 -0.94
CA GLY A 25 -0.96 10.14 -1.86
C GLY A 25 -1.25 8.69 -1.53
N VAL A 26 -1.09 8.27 -0.26
CA VAL A 26 -1.23 6.89 0.20
C VAL A 26 -2.22 6.85 1.36
N ASP A 27 -3.30 6.08 1.20
CA ASP A 27 -4.30 5.87 2.24
C ASP A 27 -3.88 4.79 3.25
N LYS A 28 -3.11 3.79 2.81
CA LYS A 28 -2.66 2.69 3.67
C LYS A 28 -1.29 2.14 3.29
N ILE A 29 -0.47 1.84 4.29
CA ILE A 29 0.85 1.20 4.13
C ILE A 29 0.76 -0.22 4.70
N LEU A 30 1.17 -1.23 3.94
CA LEU A 30 1.02 -2.66 4.29
C LEU A 30 2.21 -3.52 3.85
N PRO A 31 2.53 -4.61 4.56
CA PRO A 31 3.47 -5.61 4.03
C PRO A 31 2.89 -6.30 2.79
N LEU A 32 3.76 -6.78 1.90
CA LEU A 32 3.39 -7.39 0.61
C LEU A 32 2.30 -8.46 0.75
N THR A 33 2.39 -9.29 1.79
CA THR A 33 1.50 -10.43 2.05
C THR A 33 0.06 -10.01 2.38
N GLU A 34 -0.16 -8.76 2.78
CA GLU A 34 -1.49 -8.24 3.17
C GLU A 34 -2.18 -7.42 2.08
N ILE A 35 -1.45 -6.99 1.05
CA ILE A 35 -1.97 -6.09 0.01
C ILE A 35 -3.15 -6.72 -0.74
N SER A 36 -3.05 -8.00 -1.13
CA SER A 36 -4.10 -8.69 -1.88
C SER A 36 -5.42 -8.76 -1.09
N ALA A 37 -5.35 -9.16 0.17
CA ALA A 37 -6.50 -9.23 1.07
C ALA A 37 -7.11 -7.83 1.30
N ALA A 38 -6.27 -6.79 1.42
CA ALA A 38 -6.75 -5.42 1.57
C ALA A 38 -7.50 -4.90 0.33
N ILE A 39 -7.02 -5.22 -0.88
CA ILE A 39 -7.69 -4.87 -2.14
C ILE A 39 -9.08 -5.53 -2.20
N VAL A 40 -9.15 -6.85 -1.98
CA VAL A 40 -10.42 -7.59 -2.01
C VAL A 40 -11.38 -7.03 -0.95
N THR A 41 -10.91 -6.83 0.27
CA THR A 41 -11.71 -6.28 1.37
C THR A 41 -12.26 -4.90 1.03
N TYR A 42 -11.48 -4.04 0.39
CA TYR A 42 -11.94 -2.71 0.01
C TYR A 42 -13.05 -2.78 -1.04
N ILE A 43 -12.86 -3.61 -2.07
CA ILE A 43 -13.85 -3.75 -3.16
C ILE A 43 -15.13 -4.42 -2.68
N SER A 44 -15.05 -5.43 -1.80
CA SER A 44 -16.24 -6.13 -1.28
C SER A 44 -17.10 -5.28 -0.33
N LYS A 45 -16.63 -4.11 0.09
CA LYS A 45 -17.36 -3.17 0.97
C LYS A 45 -17.97 -1.99 0.22
N LEU A 46 -17.73 -1.89 -1.09
CA LEU A 46 -18.41 -0.95 -1.98
C LEU A 46 -19.81 -1.48 -2.32
#